data_AF-A0A3B8LAQ1-F1
#
_entry.id   AF-A0A3B8LAQ1-F1
#
_cell.length_a   1.000
_cell.length_b   1.000
_cell.length_c   1.000
_cell.angle_alpha   90.00
_cell.angle_beta   90.00
_cell.angle_gamma   90.00
#
_symmetry.space_group_name_H-M   'P 1'
#
loop_
_entity.id
_entity.type
_entity.pdbx_description
1 polymer ?
#
loop_
_entity_poly.entity_id
_entity_poly.type
_entity_poly.pdbx_seq_one_letter_code
_entity_poly.pdbx_strand_id
1 'polypeptide(L)'
;MDQVLSFEQSIETGKANMLQSTNGYRATVENFVMENFGLPATVQIELDDTVIRPFQFIDPRVTASENSVAELIASFGRIDNPTDDQLKRTASHGRKLHGEIVQLMDLVASDLVALRAKVPSREAAMADAEKKQFSVDRSLLEADLKRLRTEHQKVGDRLTAVSKRLKAKSDEKARQDIVADLIAVNASLAGAVGELALVQAGARLEGITLDQRVELEPEDALEIARAFRLDWMNARASLVDGWRLVEFNANALESDLSITFSGDLKGDQTNPLEMSGSKGALRAGLQFDAPLTRLLERNNFRQQLINYEQSRRGMITYEDGIFQGFRLALRTLKQREQNLEIQRRAVKIAIRRVDQTRQMLTKPPAPGQPALLSPTATQDLLSALAALRESQNNFMSVWLAYYSGRMTLMRDLGVMRIDDKGLWVDEPLEKALEEARKYPSALPPAIPEALLKQAEEGMEAVRLVPQESGQEASSEKREPGNGVPDFLRRGSGVVLKRPAFLEQMKRKKKIRKPAFLNKIGEAVRGIRRASRAVPVQEASAGSARDEGLADPGTRPSKPRVATLPVVADRQEDDAVEVPPVSMLARRPKSRQRSTSEPVVVPPVSAPNVPPASYRPPVPAKPNQVGDPVFQLPRTR
;
A
#
# COMPACT_ATOMS: atom_id res chain seq x y z
N MET A 1 -20.42 42.78 24.98
CA MET A 1 -20.68 42.65 23.54
C MET A 1 -19.64 41.75 22.89
N ASP A 2 -18.39 42.17 22.91
CA ASP A 2 -17.29 41.68 22.07
C ASP A 2 -17.10 40.14 22.10
N GLN A 3 -17.16 39.53 23.29
CA GLN A 3 -17.10 38.06 23.45
C GLN A 3 -18.24 37.33 22.72
N VAL A 4 -19.45 37.90 22.70
CA VAL A 4 -20.64 37.29 22.06
C VAL A 4 -20.51 37.40 20.55
N LEU A 5 -20.15 38.58 20.04
CA LEU A 5 -19.90 38.81 18.61
C LEU A 5 -18.75 37.92 18.09
N SER A 6 -17.68 37.75 18.89
CA SER A 6 -16.57 36.84 18.59
C SER A 6 -17.01 35.36 18.56
N PHE A 7 -17.95 34.97 19.41
CA PHE A 7 -18.52 33.62 19.44
C PHE A 7 -19.46 33.37 18.25
N GLU A 8 -20.34 34.32 17.92
CA GLU A 8 -21.21 34.29 16.73
C GLU A 8 -20.39 34.22 15.44
N GLN A 9 -19.34 35.04 15.31
CA GLN A 9 -18.39 34.98 14.19
C GLN A 9 -17.74 33.60 14.06
N SER A 10 -17.39 32.96 15.18
CA SER A 10 -16.84 31.60 15.16
C SER A 10 -17.88 30.54 14.78
N ILE A 11 -19.17 30.73 15.09
CA ILE A 11 -20.25 29.83 14.66
C ILE A 11 -20.43 29.93 13.14
N GLU A 12 -20.50 31.14 12.58
CA GLU A 12 -20.64 31.30 11.12
C GLU A 12 -19.39 30.81 10.37
N THR A 13 -18.18 31.03 10.92
CA THR A 13 -16.94 30.43 10.40
C THR A 13 -17.00 28.90 10.46
N GLY A 14 -17.53 28.33 11.53
CA GLY A 14 -17.74 26.89 11.69
C GLY A 14 -18.71 26.30 10.65
N LYS A 15 -19.84 26.98 10.39
CA LYS A 15 -20.81 26.62 9.34
C LYS A 15 -20.20 26.70 7.93
N ALA A 16 -19.48 27.77 7.62
CA ALA A 16 -18.80 27.94 6.33
C ALA A 16 -17.78 26.81 6.08
N ASN A 17 -16.96 26.50 7.08
CA ASN A 17 -16.03 25.38 7.02
C ASN A 17 -16.74 24.03 6.84
N MET A 18 -17.88 23.80 7.51
CA MET A 18 -18.68 22.58 7.34
C MET A 18 -19.20 22.44 5.90
N LEU A 19 -19.75 23.51 5.32
CA LEU A 19 -20.22 23.52 3.93
C LEU A 19 -19.08 23.24 2.94
N GLN A 20 -17.91 23.86 3.16
CA GLN A 20 -16.72 23.62 2.34
C GLN A 20 -16.25 22.16 2.44
N SER A 21 -16.20 21.59 3.65
CA SER A 21 -15.87 20.17 3.87
C SER A 21 -16.89 19.22 3.22
N THR A 22 -18.20 19.53 3.27
CA THR A 22 -19.23 18.71 2.61
C THR A 22 -19.08 18.71 1.09
N ASN A 23 -18.77 19.86 0.48
CA ASN A 23 -18.52 19.95 -0.95
C ASN A 23 -17.21 19.26 -1.35
N GLY A 24 -16.14 19.40 -0.55
CA GLY A 24 -14.87 18.70 -0.76
C GLY A 24 -15.00 17.18 -0.67
N TYR A 25 -15.78 16.69 0.31
CA TYR A 25 -16.14 15.28 0.46
C TYR A 25 -16.85 14.73 -0.79
N ARG A 26 -17.89 15.42 -1.28
CA ARG A 26 -18.61 15.03 -2.51
C ARG A 26 -17.69 14.95 -3.72
N ALA A 27 -16.88 15.98 -3.95
CA ALA A 27 -15.90 15.98 -5.03
C ALA A 27 -14.85 14.86 -4.90
N THR A 28 -14.47 14.48 -3.69
CA THR A 28 -13.56 13.34 -3.46
C THR A 28 -14.21 12.00 -3.80
N VAL A 29 -15.49 11.81 -3.46
CA VAL A 29 -16.25 10.61 -3.86
C VAL A 29 -16.46 10.59 -5.37
N GLU A 30 -16.91 11.69 -5.98
CA GLU A 30 -17.13 11.82 -7.43
C GLU A 30 -15.84 11.52 -8.23
N ASN A 31 -14.71 12.09 -7.83
CA ASN A 31 -13.41 11.82 -8.45
C ASN A 31 -12.99 10.35 -8.28
N PHE A 32 -13.15 9.76 -7.10
CA PHE A 32 -12.83 8.34 -6.86
C PHE A 32 -13.68 7.40 -7.74
N VAL A 33 -14.96 7.70 -7.94
CA VAL A 33 -15.86 6.95 -8.83
C VAL A 33 -15.42 7.06 -10.30
N MET A 34 -15.02 8.26 -10.74
CA MET A 34 -14.56 8.50 -12.11
C MET A 34 -13.17 7.92 -12.40
N GLU A 35 -12.19 8.13 -11.51
CA GLU A 35 -10.79 7.78 -11.73
C GLU A 35 -10.49 6.30 -11.44
N ASN A 36 -11.04 5.71 -10.37
CA ASN A 36 -10.73 4.34 -9.97
C ASN A 36 -11.63 3.29 -10.65
N PHE A 37 -12.88 3.63 -10.96
CA PHE A 37 -13.85 2.70 -11.55
C PHE A 37 -14.28 3.04 -12.99
N GLY A 38 -13.91 4.22 -13.52
CA GLY A 38 -14.34 4.67 -14.84
C GLY A 38 -15.84 4.92 -14.95
N LEU A 39 -16.54 5.08 -13.83
CA LEU A 39 -17.99 5.25 -13.77
C LEU A 39 -18.38 6.74 -13.89
N PRO A 40 -19.52 7.08 -14.49
CA PRO A 40 -19.98 8.46 -14.60
C PRO A 40 -20.40 9.00 -13.22
N ALA A 41 -20.15 10.28 -12.96
CA ALA A 41 -20.51 10.98 -11.72
C ALA A 41 -22.02 11.00 -11.38
N THR A 42 -22.89 10.49 -12.26
CA THR A 42 -24.31 10.25 -11.97
C THR A 42 -24.56 8.99 -11.13
N VAL A 43 -23.56 8.13 -10.94
CA VAL A 43 -23.66 6.96 -10.05
C VAL A 43 -23.55 7.44 -8.60
N GLN A 44 -24.65 7.39 -7.87
CA GLN A 44 -24.66 7.64 -6.44
C GLN A 44 -23.98 6.49 -5.70
N ILE A 45 -22.91 6.80 -4.96
CA ILE A 45 -22.25 5.86 -4.04
C ILE A 45 -22.28 6.47 -2.64
N GLU A 46 -22.78 5.69 -1.68
CA GLU A 46 -22.70 5.98 -0.25
C GLU A 46 -21.55 5.18 0.36
N LEU A 47 -20.82 5.78 1.31
CA LEU A 47 -19.74 5.12 2.04
C LEU A 47 -20.27 4.42 3.29
N ASP A 48 -19.65 3.31 3.67
CA ASP A 48 -20.03 2.57 4.88
C ASP A 48 -19.46 3.25 6.14
N ASP A 49 -20.24 4.19 6.68
CA ASP A 49 -19.94 4.91 7.92
C ASP A 49 -19.82 4.00 9.16
N THR A 50 -20.19 2.71 9.10
CA THR A 50 -20.06 1.81 10.26
C THR A 50 -18.61 1.64 10.70
N VAL A 51 -17.65 1.76 9.77
CA VAL A 51 -16.21 1.69 10.04
C VAL A 51 -15.72 2.88 10.89
N ILE A 52 -16.26 4.08 10.67
CA ILE A 52 -15.88 5.29 11.43
C ILE A 52 -16.78 5.54 12.65
N ARG A 53 -17.92 4.84 12.76
CA ARG A 53 -18.85 4.97 13.89
C ARG A 53 -18.22 4.86 15.30
N PRO A 54 -17.18 4.06 15.57
CA PRO A 54 -16.50 4.07 16.88
C PRO A 54 -15.93 5.44 17.28
N PHE A 55 -15.56 6.28 16.31
CA PHE A 55 -15.02 7.62 16.53
C PHE A 55 -16.10 8.66 16.91
N GLN A 56 -17.37 8.27 16.94
CA GLN A 56 -18.46 9.06 17.53
C GLN A 56 -18.40 8.99 19.07
N PHE A 57 -17.44 9.73 19.64
CA PHE A 57 -17.10 9.73 21.06
C PHE A 57 -18.21 10.24 21.98
N ILE A 58 -19.12 11.07 21.47
CA ILE A 58 -20.32 11.53 22.17
C ILE A 58 -21.53 11.02 21.40
N ASP A 59 -22.46 10.37 22.10
CA ASP A 59 -23.69 9.86 21.51
C ASP A 59 -24.64 11.01 21.13
N PRO A 60 -25.32 10.98 19.97
CA PRO A 60 -26.28 12.02 19.58
C PRO A 60 -27.35 12.29 20.63
N ARG A 61 -27.71 11.29 21.45
CA ARG A 61 -28.68 11.44 22.57
C ARG A 61 -28.13 12.30 23.71
N VAL A 62 -26.82 12.27 23.96
CA VAL A 62 -26.15 13.13 24.95
C VAL A 62 -26.12 14.57 24.45
N THR A 63 -25.73 14.81 23.19
CA THR A 63 -25.75 16.16 22.59
C THR A 63 -27.16 16.74 22.50
N ALA A 64 -28.18 15.92 22.21
CA ALA A 64 -29.58 16.35 22.28
C ALA A 64 -29.98 16.81 23.69
N SER A 65 -29.52 16.10 24.73
CA SER A 65 -29.77 16.47 26.13
C SER A 65 -29.00 17.73 26.55
N GLU A 66 -27.73 17.91 26.12
CA GLU A 66 -26.99 19.18 26.31
C GLU A 66 -27.78 20.37 25.72
N ASN A 67 -28.31 20.21 24.50
CA ASN A 67 -29.10 21.23 23.82
C ASN A 67 -30.42 21.54 24.55
N SER A 68 -31.18 20.54 24.98
CA SER A 68 -32.45 20.78 25.70
C SER A 68 -32.24 21.38 27.10
N VAL A 69 -31.13 21.04 27.79
CA VAL A 69 -30.76 21.72 29.04
C VAL A 69 -30.37 23.18 28.78
N ALA A 70 -29.60 23.46 27.71
CA ALA A 70 -29.24 24.82 27.32
C ALA A 70 -30.47 25.66 26.94
N GLU A 71 -31.46 25.08 26.25
CA GLU A 71 -32.74 25.72 25.94
C GLU A 71 -33.56 26.00 27.22
N LEU A 72 -33.59 25.08 28.19
CA LEU A 72 -34.25 25.30 29.48
C LEU A 72 -33.59 26.46 30.28
N ILE A 73 -32.26 26.56 30.25
CA ILE A 73 -31.52 27.68 30.86
C ILE A 73 -31.84 29.00 30.13
N ALA A 74 -31.73 29.01 28.80
CA ALA A 74 -31.93 30.23 28.00
C ALA A 74 -33.38 30.72 27.98
N SER A 75 -34.37 29.84 28.09
CA SER A 75 -35.78 30.21 28.20
C SER A 75 -36.15 30.71 29.60
N PHE A 76 -35.61 30.11 30.67
CA PHE A 76 -35.86 30.57 32.04
C PHE A 76 -35.13 31.88 32.36
N GLY A 77 -33.88 32.04 31.90
CA GLY A 77 -33.06 33.23 32.11
C GLY A 77 -33.52 34.50 31.37
N ARG A 78 -34.62 34.43 30.61
CA ARG A 78 -35.28 35.58 29.96
C ARG A 78 -36.49 36.11 30.74
N ILE A 79 -36.73 35.61 31.97
CA ILE A 79 -37.93 35.90 32.75
C ILE A 79 -37.54 36.58 34.06
N ASP A 80 -37.61 37.91 34.11
CA ASP A 80 -37.19 38.70 35.29
C ASP A 80 -38.04 38.40 36.54
N ASN A 81 -39.36 38.21 36.36
CA ASN A 81 -40.32 37.90 37.43
C ASN A 81 -41.19 36.68 37.03
N PRO A 82 -40.73 35.44 37.28
CA PRO A 82 -41.44 34.25 36.88
C PRO A 82 -42.66 33.96 37.75
N THR A 83 -43.81 33.77 37.10
CA THR A 83 -45.07 33.34 37.72
C THR A 83 -45.00 31.90 38.21
N ASP A 84 -45.82 31.54 39.20
CA ASP A 84 -45.94 30.18 39.74
C ASP A 84 -46.14 29.10 38.65
N ASP A 85 -46.87 29.41 37.58
CA ASP A 85 -47.10 28.48 36.48
C ASP A 85 -45.94 28.41 35.47
N GLN A 86 -45.09 29.42 35.40
CA GLN A 86 -43.78 29.30 34.74
C GLN A 86 -42.82 28.45 35.59
N LEU A 87 -42.78 28.68 36.91
CA LEU A 87 -41.95 27.90 37.84
C LEU A 87 -42.33 26.41 37.85
N LYS A 88 -43.63 26.08 37.87
CA LYS A 88 -44.14 24.70 37.71
C LYS A 88 -43.71 24.09 36.38
N ARG A 89 -43.79 24.85 35.27
CA ARG A 89 -43.35 24.39 33.94
C ARG A 89 -41.84 24.12 33.90
N THR A 90 -40.99 25.05 34.36
CA THR A 90 -39.54 24.86 34.47
C THR A 90 -39.18 23.67 35.35
N ALA A 91 -39.81 23.51 36.52
CA ALA A 91 -39.60 22.36 37.40
C ALA A 91 -40.00 21.04 36.74
N SER A 92 -41.11 21.01 35.98
CA SER A 92 -41.56 19.80 35.28
C SER A 92 -40.63 19.43 34.10
N HIS A 93 -40.11 20.42 33.37
CA HIS A 93 -39.13 20.21 32.30
C HIS A 93 -37.80 19.70 32.89
N GLY A 94 -37.29 20.35 33.94
CA GLY A 94 -36.10 19.89 34.66
C GLY A 94 -36.25 18.45 35.22
N ARG A 95 -37.46 18.07 35.64
CA ARG A 95 -37.76 16.68 36.07
C ARG A 95 -37.76 15.67 34.91
N LYS A 96 -38.18 16.07 33.71
CA LYS A 96 -38.07 15.23 32.50
C LYS A 96 -36.61 15.02 32.10
N LEU A 97 -35.84 16.11 31.97
CA LEU A 97 -34.41 16.05 31.66
C LEU A 97 -33.63 15.26 32.72
N HIS A 98 -33.96 15.41 34.00
CA HIS A 98 -33.35 14.61 35.08
C HIS A 98 -33.48 13.10 34.81
N GLY A 99 -34.67 12.62 34.43
CA GLY A 99 -34.91 11.21 34.10
C GLY A 99 -34.23 10.75 32.81
N GLU A 100 -34.20 11.60 31.78
CA GLU A 100 -33.50 11.31 30.52
C GLU A 100 -31.98 11.17 30.74
N ILE A 101 -31.40 12.04 31.57
CA ILE A 101 -29.98 12.00 31.92
C ILE A 101 -29.63 10.73 32.72
N VAL A 102 -30.53 10.19 33.54
CA VAL A 102 -30.32 8.87 34.19
C VAL A 102 -30.19 7.75 33.14
N GLN A 103 -31.05 7.75 32.11
CA GLN A 103 -30.95 6.77 31.02
C GLN A 103 -29.64 6.92 30.22
N LEU A 104 -29.14 8.15 30.06
CA LEU A 104 -27.82 8.40 29.46
C LEU A 104 -26.66 7.91 30.35
N MET A 105 -26.77 8.00 31.68
CA MET A 105 -25.75 7.45 32.60
C MET A 105 -25.68 5.92 32.53
N ASP A 106 -26.79 5.25 32.25
CA ASP A 106 -26.83 3.79 32.02
C ASP A 106 -26.26 3.42 30.65
N LEU A 107 -26.49 4.24 29.61
CA LEU A 107 -25.85 4.10 28.30
C LEU A 107 -24.32 4.25 28.41
N VAL A 108 -23.81 5.26 29.12
CA VAL A 108 -22.35 5.43 29.34
C VAL A 108 -21.77 4.34 30.24
N ALA A 109 -22.56 3.75 31.15
CA ALA A 109 -22.13 2.56 31.87
C ALA A 109 -21.96 1.35 30.93
N SER A 110 -22.76 1.24 29.86
CA SER A 110 -22.57 0.20 28.83
C SER A 110 -21.32 0.45 27.98
N ASP A 111 -20.99 1.71 27.66
CA ASP A 111 -19.72 2.08 26.99
C ASP A 111 -18.51 1.68 27.86
N LEU A 112 -18.57 1.85 29.19
CA LEU A 112 -17.52 1.40 30.12
C LEU A 112 -17.42 -0.13 30.21
N VAL A 113 -18.52 -0.88 30.05
CA VAL A 113 -18.48 -2.35 29.95
C VAL A 113 -17.85 -2.80 28.63
N ALA A 114 -18.15 -2.13 27.51
CA ALA A 114 -17.50 -2.38 26.23
C ALA A 114 -15.98 -2.10 26.28
N LEU A 115 -15.58 -0.99 26.93
CA LEU A 115 -14.17 -0.69 27.21
C LEU A 115 -13.48 -1.83 27.98
N ARG A 116 -14.10 -2.34 29.06
CA ARG A 116 -13.54 -3.45 29.85
C ARG A 116 -13.29 -4.71 29.00
N ALA A 117 -14.14 -5.01 28.03
CA ALA A 117 -13.94 -6.15 27.12
C ALA A 117 -12.73 -5.97 26.18
N LYS A 118 -12.35 -4.74 25.82
CA LYS A 118 -11.19 -4.43 24.96
C LYS A 118 -9.86 -4.28 25.72
N VAL A 119 -9.87 -4.32 27.07
CA VAL A 119 -8.67 -4.18 27.91
C VAL A 119 -7.53 -5.14 27.54
N PRO A 120 -7.74 -6.45 27.30
CA PRO A 120 -6.64 -7.37 26.97
C PRO A 120 -5.91 -7.00 25.67
N SER A 121 -6.66 -6.56 24.65
CA SER A 121 -6.08 -6.10 23.37
C SER A 121 -5.30 -4.77 23.54
N ARG A 122 -5.79 -3.85 24.39
CA ARG A 122 -5.06 -2.61 24.74
C ARG A 122 -3.75 -2.92 25.46
N GLU A 123 -3.79 -3.73 26.52
CA GLU A 123 -2.63 -4.01 27.38
C GLU A 123 -1.54 -4.85 26.70
N ALA A 124 -1.88 -5.64 25.68
CA ALA A 124 -0.91 -6.43 24.91
C ALA A 124 0.20 -5.60 24.22
N ALA A 125 -0.05 -4.34 23.87
CA ALA A 125 0.97 -3.45 23.29
C ALA A 125 1.67 -2.52 24.31
N MET A 126 1.26 -2.53 25.57
CA MET A 126 1.68 -1.54 26.56
C MET A 126 2.92 -1.99 27.35
N ALA A 127 3.83 -1.05 27.62
CA ALA A 127 4.82 -1.24 28.67
C ALA A 127 4.13 -1.24 30.05
N ASP A 128 4.73 -1.86 31.07
CA ASP A 128 4.07 -2.03 32.38
C ASP A 128 3.80 -0.71 33.13
N ALA A 129 4.57 0.35 32.84
CA ALA A 129 4.26 1.70 33.32
C ALA A 129 2.98 2.27 32.66
N GLU A 130 2.74 1.92 31.41
CA GLU A 130 1.57 2.37 30.64
C GLU A 130 0.32 1.57 31.02
N LYS A 131 0.44 0.25 31.26
CA LYS A 131 -0.64 -0.57 31.85
C LYS A 131 -1.11 0.01 33.19
N LYS A 132 -0.17 0.42 34.05
CA LYS A 132 -0.47 1.10 35.33
C LYS A 132 -1.24 2.41 35.10
N GLN A 133 -0.77 3.28 34.19
CA GLN A 133 -1.47 4.54 33.89
C GLN A 133 -2.85 4.29 33.25
N PHE A 134 -3.00 3.29 32.38
CA PHE A 134 -4.27 2.90 31.76
C PHE A 134 -5.28 2.39 32.80
N SER A 135 -4.84 1.60 33.78
CA SER A 135 -5.66 1.15 34.91
C SER A 135 -6.10 2.33 35.81
N VAL A 136 -5.23 3.31 36.03
CA VAL A 136 -5.58 4.57 36.74
C VAL A 136 -6.59 5.40 35.93
N ASP A 137 -6.33 5.68 34.66
CA ASP A 137 -7.26 6.43 33.80
C ASP A 137 -8.65 5.74 33.71
N ARG A 138 -8.68 4.41 33.63
CA ARG A 138 -9.91 3.59 33.67
C ARG A 138 -10.68 3.72 34.98
N SER A 139 -10.01 3.57 36.11
CA SER A 139 -10.64 3.65 37.43
C SER A 139 -11.11 5.06 37.77
N LEU A 140 -10.48 6.10 37.22
CA LEU A 140 -10.99 7.47 37.25
C LEU A 140 -12.32 7.59 36.50
N LEU A 141 -12.44 7.13 35.26
CA LEU A 141 -13.70 7.18 34.49
C LEU A 141 -14.86 6.46 35.21
N GLU A 142 -14.58 5.31 35.84
CA GLU A 142 -15.56 4.56 36.64
C GLU A 142 -15.95 5.30 37.94
N ALA A 143 -15.01 6.00 38.57
CA ALA A 143 -15.25 6.83 39.75
C ALA A 143 -16.00 8.13 39.41
N ASP A 144 -15.69 8.76 38.28
CA ASP A 144 -16.36 9.96 37.77
C ASP A 144 -17.85 9.66 37.50
N LEU A 145 -18.18 8.59 36.79
CA LEU A 145 -19.58 8.20 36.57
C LEU A 145 -20.32 7.88 37.89
N LYS A 146 -19.62 7.34 38.89
CA LYS A 146 -20.19 7.07 40.22
C LYS A 146 -20.42 8.36 41.03
N ARG A 147 -19.50 9.33 40.98
CA ARG A 147 -19.71 10.69 41.52
C ARG A 147 -20.93 11.30 40.85
N LEU A 148 -20.96 11.27 39.52
CA LEU A 148 -21.97 11.93 38.70
C LEU A 148 -23.39 11.42 38.98
N ARG A 149 -23.59 10.09 39.05
CA ARG A 149 -24.85 9.48 39.52
C ARG A 149 -25.25 9.98 40.91
N THR A 150 -24.29 10.10 41.83
CA THR A 150 -24.55 10.50 43.22
C THR A 150 -24.94 11.97 43.34
N GLU A 151 -24.29 12.88 42.61
CA GLU A 151 -24.67 14.30 42.59
C GLU A 151 -25.99 14.52 41.84
N HIS A 152 -26.20 13.84 40.70
CA HIS A 152 -27.45 13.93 39.93
C HIS A 152 -28.66 13.37 40.70
N GLN A 153 -28.46 12.39 41.59
CA GLN A 153 -29.51 11.95 42.51
C GLN A 153 -29.96 13.10 43.44
N LYS A 154 -29.01 13.86 44.02
CA LYS A 154 -29.32 15.04 44.86
C LYS A 154 -30.04 16.14 44.08
N VAL A 155 -29.75 16.30 42.77
CA VAL A 155 -30.51 17.21 41.90
C VAL A 155 -31.97 16.74 41.76
N GLY A 156 -32.19 15.44 41.65
CA GLY A 156 -33.52 14.82 41.70
C GLY A 156 -34.25 15.07 43.03
N ASP A 157 -33.55 14.99 44.16
CA ASP A 157 -34.12 15.28 45.48
C ASP A 157 -34.49 16.77 45.62
N ARG A 158 -33.62 17.69 45.16
CA ARG A 158 -33.90 19.13 45.09
C ARG A 158 -35.13 19.43 44.22
N LEU A 159 -35.24 18.83 43.03
CA LEU A 159 -36.43 18.92 42.17
C LEU A 159 -37.70 18.41 42.88
N THR A 160 -37.59 17.35 43.68
CA THR A 160 -38.70 16.84 44.50
C THR A 160 -39.11 17.86 45.58
N ALA A 161 -38.15 18.49 46.26
CA ALA A 161 -38.41 19.52 47.27
C ALA A 161 -39.04 20.78 46.65
N VAL A 162 -38.51 21.29 45.53
CA VAL A 162 -39.04 22.44 44.79
C VAL A 162 -40.47 22.19 44.32
N SER A 163 -40.74 21.03 43.70
CA SER A 163 -42.09 20.66 43.24
C SER A 163 -43.08 20.42 44.40
N LYS A 164 -42.62 20.17 45.63
CA LYS A 164 -43.45 20.18 46.84
C LYS A 164 -43.75 21.60 47.33
N ARG A 165 -42.78 22.52 47.32
CA ARG A 165 -42.99 23.94 47.67
C ARG A 165 -43.96 24.62 46.69
N LEU A 166 -43.82 24.37 45.38
CA LEU A 166 -44.71 24.90 44.31
C LEU A 166 -46.17 24.39 44.35
N LYS A 167 -46.52 23.52 45.29
CA LYS A 167 -47.91 23.12 45.59
C LYS A 167 -48.51 23.85 46.80
N ALA A 168 -47.69 24.55 47.58
CA ALA A 168 -48.13 25.39 48.68
C ALA A 168 -48.30 26.85 48.21
N LYS A 169 -49.13 27.61 48.91
CA LYS A 169 -49.26 29.05 48.70
C LYS A 169 -47.90 29.70 49.05
N SER A 170 -47.29 30.39 48.09
CA SER A 170 -45.90 30.85 48.19
C SER A 170 -45.82 32.37 48.32
N ASP A 171 -45.28 32.83 49.45
CA ASP A 171 -44.96 34.25 49.67
C ASP A 171 -43.78 34.69 48.79
N GLU A 172 -43.60 36.01 48.65
CA GLU A 172 -42.59 36.62 47.78
C GLU A 172 -41.17 36.04 47.99
N LYS A 173 -40.75 35.94 49.26
CA LYS A 173 -39.46 35.36 49.64
C LYS A 173 -39.34 33.89 49.25
N ALA A 174 -40.40 33.10 49.45
CA ALA A 174 -40.42 31.69 49.07
C ALA A 174 -40.33 31.51 47.55
N ARG A 175 -40.89 32.45 46.76
CA ARG A 175 -40.74 32.45 45.30
C ARG A 175 -39.30 32.75 44.88
N GLN A 176 -38.63 33.71 45.52
CA GLN A 176 -37.21 34.00 45.30
C GLN A 176 -36.31 32.80 45.65
N ASP A 177 -36.56 32.13 46.78
CA ASP A 177 -35.85 30.91 47.16
C ASP A 177 -36.05 29.77 46.11
N ILE A 178 -37.27 29.62 45.57
CA ILE A 178 -37.57 28.66 44.49
C ILE A 178 -36.86 29.02 43.18
N VAL A 179 -36.77 30.30 42.81
CA VAL A 179 -36.02 30.75 41.63
C VAL A 179 -34.54 30.42 41.77
N ALA A 180 -33.94 30.69 42.94
CA ALA A 180 -32.54 30.34 43.21
C ALA A 180 -32.29 28.83 43.15
N ASP A 181 -33.16 28.01 43.76
CA ASP A 181 -33.09 26.54 43.68
C ASP A 181 -33.23 26.04 42.23
N LEU A 182 -34.11 26.64 41.40
CA LEU A 182 -34.26 26.27 39.98
C LEU A 182 -33.05 26.66 39.12
N ILE A 183 -32.44 27.82 39.35
CA ILE A 183 -31.19 28.21 38.69
C ILE A 183 -30.08 27.21 39.05
N ALA A 184 -29.94 26.88 40.33
CA ALA A 184 -28.96 25.90 40.81
C ALA A 184 -29.21 24.49 40.25
N VAL A 185 -30.47 24.05 40.16
CA VAL A 185 -30.86 22.79 39.50
C VAL A 185 -30.48 22.81 38.02
N ASN A 186 -30.87 23.84 37.26
CA ASN A 186 -30.60 23.90 35.81
C ASN A 186 -29.10 23.92 35.51
N ALA A 187 -28.31 24.68 36.29
CA ALA A 187 -26.85 24.66 36.20
C ALA A 187 -26.26 23.28 36.56
N SER A 188 -26.83 22.58 37.55
CA SER A 188 -26.41 21.23 37.92
C SER A 188 -26.74 20.20 36.84
N LEU A 189 -27.88 20.34 36.14
CA LEU A 189 -28.22 19.50 34.98
C LEU A 189 -27.22 19.74 33.84
N ALA A 190 -26.84 20.99 33.55
CA ALA A 190 -25.87 21.31 32.50
C ALA A 190 -24.48 20.75 32.80
N GLY A 191 -24.02 20.89 34.05
CA GLY A 191 -22.82 20.22 34.54
C GLY A 191 -22.91 18.69 34.41
N ALA A 192 -24.05 18.10 34.78
CA ALA A 192 -24.25 16.66 34.73
C ALA A 192 -24.13 16.08 33.32
N VAL A 193 -24.79 16.67 32.30
CA VAL A 193 -24.63 16.19 30.91
C VAL A 193 -23.23 16.51 30.38
N GLY A 194 -22.68 17.68 30.74
CA GLY A 194 -21.36 18.10 30.31
C GLY A 194 -20.23 17.18 30.79
N GLU A 195 -20.25 16.76 32.05
CA GLU A 195 -19.33 15.73 32.59
C GLU A 195 -19.62 14.36 31.98
N LEU A 196 -20.89 13.99 31.78
CA LEU A 196 -21.27 12.70 31.19
C LEU A 196 -20.72 12.51 29.77
N ALA A 197 -20.79 13.56 28.94
CA ALA A 197 -20.22 13.58 27.60
C ALA A 197 -18.69 13.37 27.60
N LEU A 198 -17.99 13.93 28.60
CA LEU A 198 -16.53 13.80 28.75
C LEU A 198 -16.13 12.39 29.22
N VAL A 199 -16.90 11.81 30.15
CA VAL A 199 -16.72 10.40 30.57
C VAL A 199 -16.99 9.44 29.41
N GLN A 200 -18.05 9.67 28.63
CA GLN A 200 -18.35 8.87 27.44
C GLN A 200 -17.23 8.97 26.40
N ALA A 201 -16.75 10.18 26.11
CA ALA A 201 -15.68 10.39 25.17
C ALA A 201 -14.38 9.70 25.61
N GLY A 202 -14.05 9.74 26.91
CA GLY A 202 -12.93 8.98 27.47
C GLY A 202 -13.11 7.46 27.33
N ALA A 203 -14.31 6.95 27.61
CA ALA A 203 -14.62 5.52 27.50
C ALA A 203 -14.52 4.99 26.06
N ARG A 204 -15.15 5.68 25.10
CA ARG A 204 -15.15 5.30 23.67
C ARG A 204 -13.75 5.46 23.05
N LEU A 205 -13.03 6.54 23.36
CA LEU A 205 -11.64 6.75 22.95
C LEU A 205 -10.72 5.59 23.38
N GLU A 206 -10.89 5.06 24.59
CA GLU A 206 -10.04 3.99 25.13
C GLU A 206 -10.43 2.60 24.62
N GLY A 207 -11.69 2.40 24.21
CA GLY A 207 -12.18 1.15 23.63
C GLY A 207 -11.66 0.88 22.21
N ILE A 208 -11.25 1.92 21.48
CA ILE A 208 -10.74 1.78 20.11
C ILE A 208 -9.38 1.09 20.10
N THR A 209 -9.34 -0.06 19.44
CA THR A 209 -8.20 -0.97 19.38
C THR A 209 -7.69 -1.10 17.95
N LEU A 210 -6.51 -1.70 17.81
CA LEU A 210 -6.06 -2.29 16.56
C LEU A 210 -6.30 -3.79 16.74
N ASP A 211 -7.35 -4.32 16.12
CA ASP A 211 -7.87 -5.65 16.45
C ASP A 211 -7.01 -6.80 15.88
N GLN A 212 -6.26 -6.53 14.82
CA GLN A 212 -5.14 -7.35 14.37
C GLN A 212 -3.95 -6.42 14.15
N ARG A 213 -2.82 -6.70 14.80
CA ARG A 213 -1.54 -6.00 14.56
C ARG A 213 -0.66 -6.81 13.63
N VAL A 214 0.19 -6.12 12.87
CA VAL A 214 1.18 -6.80 12.02
C VAL A 214 2.45 -7.05 12.84
N GLU A 215 2.55 -8.26 13.38
CA GLU A 215 3.74 -8.77 14.06
C GLU A 215 4.41 -9.79 13.12
N LEU A 216 5.12 -9.26 12.12
CA LEU A 216 5.73 -9.99 11.01
C LEU A 216 7.12 -9.39 10.70
N GLU A 217 8.14 -10.22 10.58
CA GLU A 217 9.47 -9.77 10.15
C GLU A 217 9.57 -9.69 8.61
N PRO A 218 10.41 -8.81 8.04
CA PRO A 218 10.53 -8.61 6.60
C PRO A 218 10.90 -9.88 5.80
N GLU A 219 11.64 -10.79 6.41
CA GLU A 219 12.06 -12.06 5.84
C GLU A 219 10.87 -13.05 5.73
N ASP A 220 10.03 -13.11 6.77
CA ASP A 220 8.77 -13.89 6.74
C ASP A 220 7.76 -13.27 5.76
N ALA A 221 7.73 -11.94 5.65
CA ALA A 221 6.95 -11.24 4.61
C ALA A 221 7.39 -11.62 3.19
N LEU A 222 8.70 -11.79 2.96
CA LEU A 222 9.24 -12.22 1.67
C LEU A 222 8.88 -13.69 1.36
N GLU A 223 8.87 -14.60 2.34
CA GLU A 223 8.42 -15.98 2.12
C GLU A 223 6.92 -16.07 1.82
N ILE A 224 6.07 -15.32 2.52
CA ILE A 224 4.63 -15.23 2.19
C ILE A 224 4.48 -14.70 0.75
N ALA A 225 5.15 -13.60 0.40
CA ALA A 225 5.11 -13.04 -0.95
C ALA A 225 5.56 -14.04 -2.03
N ARG A 226 6.66 -14.77 -1.77
CA ARG A 226 7.18 -15.86 -2.61
C ARG A 226 6.16 -16.99 -2.85
N ALA A 227 5.30 -17.27 -1.88
CA ALA A 227 4.32 -18.35 -1.93
C ALA A 227 2.98 -17.95 -2.58
N PHE A 228 2.51 -16.71 -2.40
CA PHE A 228 1.17 -16.30 -2.83
C PHE A 228 1.12 -15.31 -4.00
N ARG A 229 2.19 -14.54 -4.27
CA ARG A 229 2.17 -13.53 -5.35
C ARG A 229 2.19 -14.15 -6.75
N LEU A 230 1.14 -13.89 -7.52
CA LEU A 230 1.03 -14.36 -8.91
C LEU A 230 2.06 -13.71 -9.85
N ASP A 231 2.45 -12.45 -9.62
CA ASP A 231 3.50 -11.79 -10.42
C ASP A 231 4.89 -12.40 -10.15
N TRP A 232 5.17 -12.76 -8.89
CA TRP A 232 6.36 -13.53 -8.51
C TRP A 232 6.41 -14.90 -9.19
N MET A 233 5.29 -15.65 -9.20
CA MET A 233 5.19 -16.94 -9.89
C MET A 233 5.47 -16.81 -11.39
N ASN A 234 4.91 -15.79 -12.04
CA ASN A 234 5.12 -15.52 -13.46
C ASN A 234 6.57 -15.12 -13.78
N ALA A 235 7.19 -14.26 -12.96
CA ALA A 235 8.60 -13.89 -13.10
C ALA A 235 9.53 -15.11 -12.94
N ARG A 236 9.26 -15.96 -11.94
CA ARG A 236 10.00 -17.20 -11.70
C ARG A 236 9.83 -18.21 -12.85
N ALA A 237 8.62 -18.34 -13.40
CA ALA A 237 8.36 -19.21 -14.56
C ALA A 237 9.15 -18.76 -15.79
N SER A 238 9.12 -17.45 -16.11
CA SER A 238 9.90 -16.85 -17.20
C SER A 238 11.41 -17.13 -17.06
N LEU A 239 11.96 -17.04 -15.85
CA LEU A 239 13.36 -17.38 -15.59
C LEU A 239 13.67 -18.88 -15.79
N VAL A 240 12.75 -19.79 -15.42
CA VAL A 240 12.87 -21.22 -15.68
C VAL A 240 12.78 -21.54 -17.18
N ASP A 241 11.96 -20.81 -17.94
CA ASP A 241 11.90 -20.95 -19.41
C ASP A 241 13.15 -20.39 -20.10
N GLY A 242 13.73 -19.30 -19.59
CA GLY A 242 15.06 -18.85 -19.98
C GLY A 242 16.15 -19.91 -19.73
N TRP A 243 16.09 -20.61 -18.59
CA TRP A 243 17.00 -21.72 -18.28
C TRP A 243 16.82 -22.91 -19.24
N ARG A 244 15.56 -23.31 -19.53
CA ARG A 244 15.24 -24.34 -20.54
C ARG A 244 15.75 -23.97 -21.94
N LEU A 245 15.69 -22.68 -22.30
CA LEU A 245 16.16 -22.18 -23.58
C LEU A 245 17.69 -22.27 -23.73
N VAL A 246 18.45 -22.20 -22.63
CA VAL A 246 19.90 -22.49 -22.65
C VAL A 246 20.16 -23.93 -23.09
N GLU A 247 19.50 -24.92 -22.49
CA GLU A 247 19.65 -26.34 -22.85
C GLU A 247 19.19 -26.60 -24.29
N PHE A 248 18.08 -26.01 -24.72
CA PHE A 248 17.60 -26.09 -26.10
C PHE A 248 18.65 -25.58 -27.11
N ASN A 249 19.36 -24.49 -26.81
CA ASN A 249 20.43 -23.97 -27.66
C ASN A 249 21.77 -24.73 -27.49
N ALA A 250 21.97 -25.46 -26.38
CA ALA A 250 23.10 -26.38 -26.21
C ALA A 250 22.92 -27.61 -27.12
N ASN A 251 21.71 -28.17 -27.19
CA ASN A 251 21.38 -29.29 -28.10
C ASN A 251 21.62 -28.93 -29.57
N ALA A 252 21.44 -27.66 -29.96
CA ALA A 252 21.79 -27.15 -31.29
C ALA A 252 23.31 -27.15 -31.59
N LEU A 253 24.17 -27.60 -30.67
CA LEU A 253 25.59 -27.88 -30.89
C LEU A 253 25.90 -29.37 -31.13
N GLU A 254 24.94 -30.29 -30.89
CA GLU A 254 25.12 -31.74 -31.06
C GLU A 254 24.72 -32.25 -32.46
N SER A 255 25.34 -33.34 -32.93
CA SER A 255 25.07 -33.92 -34.26
C SER A 255 23.59 -34.28 -34.46
N ASP A 256 22.99 -33.85 -35.57
CA ASP A 256 21.63 -34.29 -35.95
C ASP A 256 21.67 -35.57 -36.80
N LEU A 257 20.62 -36.38 -36.70
CA LEU A 257 20.38 -37.54 -37.55
C LEU A 257 18.90 -37.58 -37.99
N SER A 258 18.61 -36.88 -39.07
CA SER A 258 17.29 -36.84 -39.69
C SER A 258 17.06 -38.05 -40.60
N ILE A 259 16.01 -38.83 -40.31
CA ILE A 259 15.53 -39.95 -41.15
C ILE A 259 14.33 -39.46 -41.96
N THR A 260 14.47 -39.36 -43.28
CA THR A 260 13.40 -38.95 -44.19
C THR A 260 12.83 -40.15 -44.93
N PHE A 261 11.51 -40.20 -45.08
CA PHE A 261 10.81 -41.21 -45.85
C PHE A 261 9.73 -40.52 -46.68
N SER A 262 9.77 -40.72 -47.99
CA SER A 262 8.83 -40.11 -48.93
C SER A 262 8.40 -41.13 -49.97
N GLY A 263 7.11 -41.11 -50.31
CA GLY A 263 6.53 -41.90 -51.39
C GLY A 263 5.67 -40.99 -52.24
N ASP A 264 5.88 -41.03 -53.55
CA ASP A 264 4.96 -40.45 -54.53
C ASP A 264 4.16 -41.57 -55.20
N LEU A 265 2.91 -41.29 -55.62
CA LEU A 265 2.09 -42.16 -56.45
C LEU A 265 1.90 -41.46 -57.80
N LYS A 266 1.94 -42.21 -58.91
CA LYS A 266 1.88 -41.63 -60.26
C LYS A 266 0.86 -42.34 -61.15
N GLY A 267 0.11 -41.55 -61.91
CA GLY A 267 -0.62 -42.01 -63.09
C GLY A 267 0.30 -42.18 -64.30
N ASP A 268 -0.28 -42.57 -65.42
CA ASP A 268 0.44 -42.70 -66.69
C ASP A 268 0.32 -41.45 -67.57
N GLN A 269 1.13 -41.32 -68.62
CA GLN A 269 0.97 -40.24 -69.62
C GLN A 269 -0.41 -40.29 -70.29
N THR A 270 -0.96 -41.50 -70.47
CA THR A 270 -2.28 -41.74 -71.07
C THR A 270 -3.44 -41.67 -70.07
N ASN A 271 -3.17 -41.79 -68.76
CA ASN A 271 -4.17 -41.71 -67.71
C ASN A 271 -3.56 -41.17 -66.39
N PRO A 272 -3.45 -39.84 -66.22
CA PRO A 272 -2.78 -39.23 -65.08
C PRO A 272 -3.56 -39.38 -63.75
N LEU A 273 -4.84 -39.76 -63.79
CA LEU A 273 -5.68 -39.94 -62.60
C LEU A 273 -5.61 -41.36 -62.02
N GLU A 274 -5.09 -42.34 -62.77
CA GLU A 274 -4.94 -43.74 -62.32
C GLU A 274 -3.64 -43.92 -61.54
N MET A 275 -3.60 -43.34 -60.34
CA MET A 275 -2.44 -43.36 -59.46
C MET A 275 -2.11 -44.78 -58.99
N SER A 276 -0.96 -45.32 -59.42
CA SER A 276 -0.47 -46.63 -58.99
C SER A 276 0.78 -46.53 -58.11
N GLY A 277 0.81 -47.34 -57.05
CA GLY A 277 2.01 -47.55 -56.21
C GLY A 277 3.16 -48.24 -56.94
N SER A 278 2.90 -49.03 -57.98
CA SER A 278 3.97 -49.64 -58.80
C SER A 278 4.60 -48.67 -59.82
N LYS A 279 3.96 -47.52 -60.06
CA LYS A 279 4.49 -46.40 -60.87
C LYS A 279 5.04 -45.25 -60.00
N GLY A 280 4.80 -45.32 -58.69
CA GLY A 280 5.28 -44.40 -57.69
C GLY A 280 6.75 -44.62 -57.30
N ALA A 281 7.44 -43.57 -56.87
CA ALA A 281 8.80 -43.65 -56.36
C ALA A 281 8.84 -43.53 -54.83
N LEU A 282 9.41 -44.55 -54.19
CA LEU A 282 9.68 -44.57 -52.75
C LEU A 282 11.15 -44.21 -52.48
N ARG A 283 11.39 -43.27 -51.56
CA ARG A 283 12.74 -42.80 -51.19
C ARG A 283 12.87 -42.76 -49.67
N ALA A 284 13.84 -43.49 -49.14
CA ALA A 284 14.32 -43.35 -47.77
C ALA A 284 15.68 -42.63 -47.79
N GLY A 285 15.85 -41.61 -46.94
CA GLY A 285 17.08 -40.84 -46.81
C GLY A 285 17.56 -40.81 -45.37
N LEU A 286 18.87 -40.91 -45.18
CA LEU A 286 19.54 -40.66 -43.90
C LEU A 286 20.41 -39.41 -44.06
N GLN A 287 20.11 -38.37 -43.31
CA GLN A 287 20.87 -37.13 -43.28
C GLN A 287 21.51 -36.97 -41.90
N PHE A 288 22.84 -37.01 -41.85
CA PHE A 288 23.62 -36.80 -40.64
C PHE A 288 24.35 -35.45 -40.74
N ASP A 289 24.10 -34.55 -39.80
CA ASP A 289 24.86 -33.30 -39.68
C ASP A 289 25.93 -33.40 -38.59
N ALA A 290 27.17 -33.11 -38.96
CA ALA A 290 28.32 -33.23 -38.07
C ALA A 290 28.65 -31.86 -37.44
N PRO A 291 28.88 -31.77 -36.10
CA PRO A 291 29.08 -30.51 -35.39
C PRO A 291 30.51 -29.96 -35.58
N LEU A 292 30.88 -29.66 -36.83
CA LEU A 292 32.23 -29.27 -37.22
C LEU A 292 32.40 -27.75 -37.37
N THR A 293 31.35 -27.03 -37.78
CA THR A 293 31.42 -25.60 -38.14
C THR A 293 30.24 -24.76 -37.63
N ARG A 294 29.72 -25.10 -36.44
CA ARG A 294 28.51 -24.49 -35.85
C ARG A 294 28.76 -23.14 -35.15
N LEU A 295 29.18 -22.15 -35.93
CA LEU A 295 29.54 -20.81 -35.42
C LEU A 295 28.32 -19.93 -35.09
N LEU A 296 27.21 -20.07 -35.79
CA LEU A 296 25.98 -19.30 -35.56
C LEU A 296 25.31 -19.78 -34.26
N GLU A 297 25.19 -21.10 -34.14
CA GLU A 297 24.59 -21.84 -33.04
C GLU A 297 25.38 -21.58 -31.75
N ARG A 298 26.71 -21.64 -31.80
CA ARG A 298 27.58 -21.27 -30.66
C ARG A 298 27.42 -19.81 -30.24
N ASN A 299 27.21 -18.90 -31.20
CA ASN A 299 26.96 -17.49 -30.88
C ASN A 299 25.57 -17.29 -30.26
N ASN A 300 24.55 -17.99 -30.76
CA ASN A 300 23.20 -18.00 -30.19
C ASN A 300 23.21 -18.56 -28.76
N PHE A 301 23.85 -19.72 -28.54
CA PHE A 301 24.02 -20.32 -27.22
C PHE A 301 24.70 -19.35 -26.24
N ARG A 302 25.82 -18.72 -26.64
CA ARG A 302 26.48 -17.67 -25.83
C ARG A 302 25.56 -16.50 -25.53
N GLN A 303 24.75 -16.05 -26.49
CA GLN A 303 23.76 -15.00 -26.25
C GLN A 303 22.70 -15.46 -25.23
N GLN A 304 22.22 -16.70 -25.26
CA GLN A 304 21.27 -17.20 -24.26
C GLN A 304 21.89 -17.34 -22.86
N LEU A 305 23.16 -17.72 -22.73
CA LEU A 305 23.88 -17.70 -21.45
C LEU A 305 23.92 -16.27 -20.87
N ILE A 306 24.21 -15.26 -21.71
CA ILE A 306 24.21 -13.85 -21.31
C ILE A 306 22.79 -13.39 -20.94
N ASN A 307 21.78 -13.70 -21.76
CA ASN A 307 20.39 -13.38 -21.52
C ASN A 307 19.92 -13.97 -20.17
N TYR A 308 20.22 -15.24 -19.89
CA TYR A 308 19.83 -15.90 -18.66
C TYR A 308 20.45 -15.25 -17.42
N GLU A 309 21.76 -14.96 -17.41
CA GLU A 309 22.37 -14.27 -16.26
C GLU A 309 21.90 -12.81 -16.12
N GLN A 310 21.52 -12.14 -17.22
CA GLN A 310 20.83 -10.84 -17.14
C GLN A 310 19.45 -10.96 -16.50
N SER A 311 18.61 -11.91 -16.94
CA SER A 311 17.29 -12.19 -16.35
C SER A 311 17.40 -12.62 -14.89
N ARG A 312 18.41 -13.44 -14.55
CA ARG A 312 18.66 -13.91 -13.18
C ARG A 312 19.09 -12.79 -12.25
N ARG A 313 19.93 -11.85 -12.71
CA ARG A 313 20.26 -10.62 -11.98
C ARG A 313 19.04 -9.72 -11.81
N GLY A 314 18.23 -9.57 -12.85
CA GLY A 314 16.97 -8.83 -12.79
C GLY A 314 16.01 -9.39 -11.73
N MET A 315 15.91 -10.72 -11.62
CA MET A 315 15.12 -11.40 -10.58
C MET A 315 15.66 -11.12 -9.17
N ILE A 316 16.99 -11.10 -8.97
CA ILE A 316 17.61 -10.75 -7.68
C ILE A 316 17.30 -9.28 -7.32
N THR A 317 17.44 -8.34 -8.25
CA THR A 317 17.11 -6.92 -7.99
C THR A 317 15.62 -6.69 -7.75
N TYR A 318 14.74 -7.49 -8.37
CA TYR A 318 13.30 -7.50 -8.09
C TYR A 318 12.99 -8.04 -6.68
N GLU A 319 13.68 -9.09 -6.24
CA GLU A 319 13.63 -9.62 -4.88
C GLU A 319 14.08 -8.57 -3.84
N ASP A 320 15.25 -7.96 -4.05
CA ASP A 320 15.80 -6.91 -3.18
C ASP A 320 14.83 -5.71 -3.07
N GLY A 321 14.22 -5.31 -4.19
CA GLY A 321 13.24 -4.22 -4.25
C GLY A 321 11.94 -4.53 -3.48
N ILE A 322 11.41 -5.75 -3.63
CA ILE A 322 10.24 -6.22 -2.87
C ILE A 322 10.56 -6.29 -1.37
N PHE A 323 11.71 -6.85 -1.01
CA PHE A 323 12.16 -6.94 0.38
C PHE A 323 12.34 -5.55 1.00
N GLN A 324 12.98 -4.61 0.31
CA GLN A 324 13.04 -3.20 0.74
C GLN A 324 11.65 -2.59 0.91
N GLY A 325 10.71 -2.89 -0.01
CA GLY A 325 9.30 -2.50 0.09
C GLY A 325 8.64 -2.97 1.39
N PHE A 326 8.76 -4.25 1.74
CA PHE A 326 8.23 -4.78 3.01
C PHE A 326 8.90 -4.15 4.23
N ARG A 327 10.23 -3.95 4.21
CA ARG A 327 10.94 -3.26 5.29
C ARG A 327 10.43 -1.83 5.50
N LEU A 328 10.06 -1.13 4.44
CA LEU A 328 9.44 0.21 4.54
C LEU A 328 7.99 0.12 5.06
N ALA A 329 7.17 -0.77 4.49
CA ALA A 329 5.77 -0.95 4.89
C ALA A 329 5.61 -1.31 6.37
N LEU A 330 6.38 -2.30 6.85
CA LEU A 330 6.34 -2.77 8.25
C LEU A 330 6.79 -1.66 9.22
N ARG A 331 7.85 -0.91 8.89
CA ARG A 331 8.29 0.27 9.68
C ARG A 331 7.22 1.36 9.71
N THR A 332 6.60 1.67 8.57
CA THR A 332 5.52 2.66 8.48
C THR A 332 4.28 2.25 9.27
N LEU A 333 3.94 0.95 9.28
CA LEU A 333 2.87 0.43 10.14
C LEU A 333 3.24 0.59 11.63
N LYS A 334 4.45 0.20 12.05
CA LYS A 334 4.89 0.39 13.45
C LYS A 334 4.92 1.85 13.89
N GLN A 335 5.31 2.76 13.00
CA GLN A 335 5.22 4.20 13.22
C GLN A 335 3.75 4.68 13.38
N ARG A 336 2.81 4.13 12.58
CA ARG A 336 1.38 4.43 12.70
C ARG A 336 0.79 3.90 14.02
N GLU A 337 1.22 2.75 14.53
CA GLU A 337 0.84 2.25 15.86
C GLU A 337 1.28 3.21 16.97
N GLN A 338 2.54 3.65 16.95
CA GLN A 338 3.07 4.61 17.93
C GLN A 338 2.37 5.97 17.83
N ASN A 339 2.14 6.47 16.61
CA ASN A 339 1.42 7.72 16.39
C ASN A 339 -0.04 7.63 16.88
N LEU A 340 -0.71 6.48 16.72
CA LEU A 340 -2.08 6.29 17.22
C LEU A 340 -2.17 6.50 18.73
N GLU A 341 -1.21 5.97 19.51
CA GLU A 341 -1.18 6.19 20.96
C GLU A 341 -0.74 7.61 21.35
N ILE A 342 0.06 8.29 20.52
CA ILE A 342 0.35 9.73 20.69
C ILE A 342 -0.93 10.56 20.47
N GLN A 343 -1.66 10.33 19.38
CA GLN A 343 -2.93 11.02 19.12
C GLN A 343 -3.97 10.70 20.19
N ARG A 344 -4.02 9.46 20.69
CA ARG A 344 -4.92 9.09 21.81
C ARG A 344 -4.63 9.90 23.07
N ARG A 345 -3.34 10.13 23.40
CA ARG A 345 -2.93 11.01 24.50
C ARG A 345 -3.30 12.46 24.23
N ALA A 346 -3.19 12.94 22.99
CA ALA A 346 -3.64 14.27 22.60
C ALA A 346 -5.17 14.45 22.82
N VAL A 347 -6.00 13.48 22.42
CA VAL A 347 -7.45 13.51 22.71
C VAL A 347 -7.71 13.52 24.22
N LYS A 348 -7.05 12.66 25.02
CA LYS A 348 -7.18 12.67 26.49
C LYS A 348 -6.88 14.05 27.09
N ILE A 349 -5.84 14.72 26.60
CA ILE A 349 -5.45 16.07 27.04
C ILE A 349 -6.50 17.10 26.61
N ALA A 350 -7.04 17.00 25.39
CA ALA A 350 -8.10 17.90 24.93
C ALA A 350 -9.42 17.73 25.70
N ILE A 351 -9.84 16.50 26.02
CA ILE A 351 -10.97 16.20 26.91
C ILE A 351 -10.76 16.87 28.27
N ARG A 352 -9.58 16.68 28.89
CA ARG A 352 -9.23 17.30 30.17
C ARG A 352 -9.17 18.85 30.10
N ARG A 353 -8.82 19.44 28.94
CA ARG A 353 -8.84 20.89 28.74
C ARG A 353 -10.27 21.44 28.60
N VAL A 354 -11.17 20.72 27.94
CA VAL A 354 -12.60 21.08 27.86
C VAL A 354 -13.24 21.00 29.26
N ASP A 355 -12.93 19.96 30.03
CA ASP A 355 -13.33 19.85 31.44
C ASP A 355 -12.88 21.05 32.28
N GLN A 356 -11.57 21.33 32.29
CA GLN A 356 -10.99 22.45 33.05
C GLN A 356 -11.57 23.81 32.65
N THR A 357 -11.79 24.07 31.35
CA THR A 357 -12.39 25.34 30.89
C THR A 357 -13.88 25.44 31.22
N ARG A 358 -14.64 24.33 31.17
CA ARG A 358 -16.02 24.26 31.69
C ARG A 358 -16.06 24.55 33.20
N GLN A 359 -15.17 23.95 34.00
CA GLN A 359 -15.09 24.18 35.44
C GLN A 359 -14.70 25.63 35.79
N MET A 360 -13.86 26.30 34.99
CA MET A 360 -13.53 27.72 35.19
C MET A 360 -14.73 28.66 34.95
N LEU A 361 -15.66 28.28 34.07
CA LEU A 361 -16.90 29.04 33.81
C LEU A 361 -17.96 28.84 34.90
N THR A 362 -18.00 27.68 35.57
CA THR A 362 -19.01 27.34 36.59
C THR A 362 -18.54 27.55 38.03
N LYS A 363 -17.25 27.85 38.25
CA LYS A 363 -16.67 28.04 39.59
C LYS A 363 -17.32 29.24 40.32
N PRO A 364 -17.90 29.04 41.53
CA PRO A 364 -18.42 30.14 42.33
C PRO A 364 -17.32 31.16 42.68
N PRO A 365 -17.67 32.46 42.79
CA PRO A 365 -16.72 33.48 43.25
C PRO A 365 -16.22 33.18 44.67
N ALA A 366 -15.02 33.66 44.99
CA ALA A 366 -14.50 33.57 46.35
C ALA A 366 -15.38 34.38 47.32
N PRO A 367 -15.58 33.93 48.58
CA PRO A 367 -16.40 34.66 49.55
C PRO A 367 -15.93 36.12 49.71
N GLY A 368 -16.83 37.07 49.42
CA GLY A 368 -16.55 38.51 49.46
C GLY A 368 -16.01 39.12 48.15
N GLN A 369 -15.88 38.35 47.06
CA GLN A 369 -15.54 38.89 45.73
C GLN A 369 -16.76 38.87 44.78
N PRO A 370 -16.92 39.88 43.90
CA PRO A 370 -17.92 39.85 42.84
C PRO A 370 -17.59 38.78 41.78
N ALA A 371 -18.64 38.25 41.12
CA ALA A 371 -18.52 37.22 40.10
C ALA A 371 -17.98 37.76 38.76
N LEU A 372 -16.67 38.00 38.68
CA LEU A 372 -15.99 38.28 37.42
C LEU A 372 -15.62 36.97 36.71
N LEU A 373 -16.31 36.69 35.61
CA LEU A 373 -15.84 35.76 34.59
C LEU A 373 -14.55 36.31 33.95
N SER A 374 -13.60 35.44 33.57
CA SER A 374 -12.38 35.90 32.88
C SER A 374 -12.74 36.56 31.54
N PRO A 375 -12.08 37.67 31.15
CA PRO A 375 -12.23 38.29 29.83
C PRO A 375 -11.97 37.35 28.64
N THR A 376 -11.33 36.20 28.85
CA THR A 376 -11.03 35.19 27.83
C THR A 376 -11.88 33.91 27.91
N ALA A 377 -12.67 33.68 28.97
CA ALA A 377 -13.17 32.33 29.31
C ALA A 377 -13.97 31.64 28.17
N THR A 378 -14.78 32.40 27.44
CA THR A 378 -15.54 31.92 26.27
C THR A 378 -14.63 31.52 25.11
N GLN A 379 -13.54 32.27 24.88
CA GLN A 379 -12.53 31.98 23.87
C GLN A 379 -11.65 30.79 24.27
N ASP A 380 -11.34 30.64 25.57
CA ASP A 380 -10.60 29.49 26.12
C ASP A 380 -11.37 28.18 25.93
N LEU A 381 -12.68 28.18 26.22
CA LEU A 381 -13.56 27.02 25.96
C LEU A 381 -13.68 26.73 24.46
N LEU A 382 -13.89 27.76 23.63
CA LEU A 382 -13.95 27.61 22.17
C LEU A 382 -12.66 27.01 21.60
N SER A 383 -11.50 27.48 22.07
CA SER A 383 -10.18 26.93 21.74
C SER A 383 -10.03 25.47 22.19
N ALA A 384 -10.53 25.11 23.38
CA ALA A 384 -10.51 23.74 23.88
C ALA A 384 -11.41 22.81 23.06
N LEU A 385 -12.62 23.24 22.68
CA LEU A 385 -13.54 22.47 21.83
C LEU A 385 -13.01 22.28 20.41
N ALA A 386 -12.42 23.33 19.82
CA ALA A 386 -11.76 23.24 18.51
C ALA A 386 -10.57 22.26 18.54
N ALA A 387 -9.72 22.33 19.58
CA ALA A 387 -8.62 21.40 19.79
C ALA A 387 -9.08 19.95 20.03
N LEU A 388 -10.21 19.76 20.73
CA LEU A 388 -10.81 18.44 20.90
C LEU A 388 -11.24 17.85 19.56
N ARG A 389 -12.05 18.57 18.77
CA ARG A 389 -12.46 18.14 17.42
C ARG A 389 -11.25 17.82 16.53
N GLU A 390 -10.23 18.66 16.56
CA GLU A 390 -9.02 18.45 15.79
C GLU A 390 -8.26 17.18 16.23
N SER A 391 -8.12 16.95 17.54
CA SER A 391 -7.49 15.73 18.05
C SER A 391 -8.29 14.46 17.70
N GLN A 392 -9.62 14.53 17.68
CA GLN A 392 -10.51 13.44 17.26
C GLN A 392 -10.30 13.09 15.78
N ASN A 393 -10.31 14.10 14.90
CA ASN A 393 -10.06 13.95 13.47
C ASN A 393 -8.67 13.34 13.18
N ASN A 394 -7.63 13.79 13.88
CA ASN A 394 -6.27 13.27 13.72
C ASN A 394 -6.13 11.83 14.23
N PHE A 395 -6.74 11.49 15.38
CA PHE A 395 -6.76 10.12 15.89
C PHE A 395 -7.49 9.15 14.94
N MET A 396 -8.64 9.56 14.37
CA MET A 396 -9.35 8.79 13.35
C MET A 396 -8.52 8.63 12.06
N SER A 397 -7.92 9.72 11.58
CA SER A 397 -7.06 9.71 10.38
C SER A 397 -5.87 8.77 10.50
N VAL A 398 -5.21 8.73 11.67
CA VAL A 398 -4.08 7.82 11.92
C VAL A 398 -4.52 6.36 12.01
N TRP A 399 -5.70 6.08 12.58
CA TRP A 399 -6.29 4.74 12.60
C TRP A 399 -6.65 4.25 11.19
N LEU A 400 -7.37 5.06 10.40
CA LEU A 400 -7.71 4.76 9.02
C LEU A 400 -6.45 4.55 8.16
N ALA A 401 -5.41 5.37 8.36
CA ALA A 401 -4.12 5.19 7.70
C ALA A 401 -3.43 3.87 8.12
N TYR A 402 -3.59 3.38 9.36
CA TYR A 402 -3.06 2.06 9.74
C TYR A 402 -3.75 0.94 8.96
N TYR A 403 -5.09 0.92 8.92
CA TYR A 403 -5.85 -0.11 8.23
C TYR A 403 -5.64 -0.07 6.70
N SER A 404 -5.62 1.12 6.08
CA SER A 404 -5.23 1.30 4.67
C SER A 404 -3.80 0.79 4.38
N GLY A 405 -2.87 1.02 5.31
CA GLY A 405 -1.52 0.45 5.25
C GLY A 405 -1.51 -1.08 5.34
N ARG A 406 -2.34 -1.67 6.22
CA ARG A 406 -2.45 -3.13 6.36
C ARG A 406 -3.09 -3.77 5.12
N MET A 407 -4.16 -3.18 4.58
CA MET A 407 -4.75 -3.59 3.28
C MET A 407 -3.69 -3.58 2.17
N THR A 408 -2.89 -2.52 2.08
CA THR A 408 -1.79 -2.41 1.10
C THR A 408 -0.77 -3.55 1.30
N LEU A 409 -0.37 -3.83 2.54
CA LEU A 409 0.52 -4.95 2.84
C LEU A 409 -0.10 -6.31 2.47
N MET A 410 -1.36 -6.58 2.81
CA MET A 410 -2.03 -7.85 2.45
C MET A 410 -2.07 -8.07 0.92
N ARG A 411 -2.30 -7.00 0.15
CA ARG A 411 -2.22 -7.03 -1.32
C ARG A 411 -0.80 -7.31 -1.79
N ASP A 412 0.18 -6.61 -1.23
CA ASP A 412 1.58 -6.72 -1.65
C ASP A 412 2.25 -8.03 -1.21
N LEU A 413 1.70 -8.72 -0.20
CA LEU A 413 2.00 -10.10 0.17
C LEU A 413 1.31 -11.15 -0.73
N GLY A 414 0.33 -10.74 -1.54
CA GLY A 414 -0.48 -11.66 -2.37
C GLY A 414 -1.60 -12.40 -1.63
N VAL A 415 -1.85 -12.08 -0.35
CA VAL A 415 -2.81 -12.80 0.51
C VAL A 415 -4.14 -12.06 0.72
N MET A 416 -4.31 -10.87 0.13
CA MET A 416 -5.57 -10.12 0.18
C MET A 416 -6.72 -10.94 -0.40
N ARG A 417 -7.70 -11.28 0.46
CA ARG A 417 -8.96 -11.91 0.08
C ARG A 417 -10.11 -10.92 0.21
N ILE A 418 -11.11 -11.11 -0.65
CA ILE A 418 -12.27 -10.25 -0.81
C ILE A 418 -13.53 -11.15 -0.73
N ASP A 419 -14.59 -10.66 -0.10
CA ASP A 419 -15.87 -11.38 0.04
C ASP A 419 -16.77 -11.23 -1.20
N ASP A 420 -17.93 -11.90 -1.19
CA ASP A 420 -18.92 -11.87 -2.27
C ASP A 420 -19.51 -10.47 -2.54
N LYS A 421 -19.21 -9.46 -1.69
CA LYS A 421 -19.68 -8.08 -1.80
C LYS A 421 -18.57 -7.11 -2.25
N GLY A 422 -17.34 -7.57 -2.43
CA GLY A 422 -16.20 -6.72 -2.75
C GLY A 422 -15.48 -6.13 -1.52
N LEU A 423 -15.78 -6.59 -0.30
CA LEU A 423 -15.15 -6.11 0.94
C LEU A 423 -13.93 -6.97 1.31
N TRP A 424 -12.88 -6.34 1.83
CA TRP A 424 -11.67 -7.03 2.29
C TRP A 424 -11.95 -7.92 3.51
N VAL A 425 -11.54 -9.18 3.44
CA VAL A 425 -11.58 -10.12 4.56
C VAL A 425 -10.30 -9.97 5.39
N ASP A 426 -10.45 -9.47 6.62
CA ASP A 426 -9.36 -9.24 7.56
C ASP A 426 -8.90 -10.56 8.21
N GLU A 427 -8.02 -11.30 7.53
CA GLU A 427 -7.50 -12.60 7.99
C GLU A 427 -6.11 -12.51 8.63
N PRO A 428 -5.85 -13.29 9.70
CA PRO A 428 -4.55 -13.37 10.37
C PRO A 428 -3.48 -14.05 9.49
N LEU A 429 -2.24 -13.56 9.58
CA LEU A 429 -1.13 -13.91 8.67
C LEU A 429 -0.45 -15.24 9.00
N GLU A 430 -0.65 -15.77 10.20
CA GLU A 430 0.01 -16.96 10.73
C GLU A 430 -0.20 -18.18 9.83
N LYS A 431 -1.41 -18.36 9.28
CA LYS A 431 -1.72 -19.46 8.34
C LYS A 431 -0.96 -19.32 7.02
N ALA A 432 -0.88 -18.10 6.48
CA ALA A 432 -0.11 -17.84 5.26
C ALA A 432 1.38 -18.09 5.50
N LEU A 433 1.89 -17.75 6.68
CA LEU A 433 3.27 -18.00 7.07
C LEU A 433 3.57 -19.50 7.22
N GLU A 434 2.66 -20.28 7.82
CA GLU A 434 2.76 -21.75 7.90
C GLU A 434 2.77 -22.40 6.51
N GLU A 435 1.89 -21.96 5.60
CA GLU A 435 1.82 -22.48 4.23
C GLU A 435 3.04 -22.10 3.39
N ALA A 436 3.53 -20.86 3.50
CA ALA A 436 4.76 -20.42 2.83
C ALA A 436 5.99 -21.23 3.27
N ARG A 437 6.18 -21.38 4.59
CA ARG A 437 7.30 -22.15 5.17
C ARG A 437 7.28 -23.64 4.81
N LYS A 438 6.15 -24.18 4.36
CA LYS A 438 6.00 -25.57 3.87
C LYS A 438 6.59 -25.77 2.47
N TYR A 439 6.66 -24.73 1.64
CA TYR A 439 7.11 -24.80 0.24
C TYR A 439 8.04 -23.63 -0.14
N PRO A 440 9.22 -23.48 0.52
CA PRO A 440 10.12 -22.34 0.31
C PRO A 440 10.56 -22.21 -1.16
N SER A 441 10.26 -21.06 -1.77
CA SER A 441 10.47 -20.83 -3.20
C SER A 441 11.89 -20.37 -3.50
N ALA A 442 12.83 -21.32 -3.57
CA ALA A 442 14.19 -21.05 -4.06
C ALA A 442 14.21 -20.47 -5.49
N LEU A 443 15.10 -19.49 -5.69
CA LEU A 443 15.46 -18.96 -7.00
C LEU A 443 16.08 -20.05 -7.91
N PRO A 444 15.88 -20.00 -9.23
CA PRO A 444 16.60 -20.86 -10.18
C PRO A 444 18.13 -20.79 -10.04
N PRO A 445 18.84 -21.91 -10.24
CA PRO A 445 20.28 -21.99 -10.05
C PRO A 445 21.05 -21.09 -11.04
N ALA A 446 22.28 -20.71 -10.70
CA ALA A 446 23.20 -20.11 -11.66
C ALA A 446 23.54 -21.11 -12.79
N ILE A 447 24.07 -20.62 -13.91
CA ILE A 447 24.51 -21.50 -15.01
C ILE A 447 25.52 -22.54 -14.50
N PRO A 448 25.31 -23.85 -14.73
CA PRO A 448 26.30 -24.88 -14.43
C PRO A 448 27.63 -24.62 -15.15
N GLU A 449 28.76 -24.70 -14.44
CA GLU A 449 30.10 -24.47 -15.02
C GLU A 449 30.40 -25.29 -16.28
N ALA A 450 29.79 -26.47 -16.43
CA ALA A 450 29.95 -27.31 -17.60
C ALA A 450 29.45 -26.62 -18.89
N LEU A 451 28.34 -25.89 -18.83
CA LEU A 451 27.80 -25.14 -19.97
C LEU A 451 28.66 -23.92 -20.30
N LEU A 452 29.22 -23.26 -19.27
CA LEU A 452 30.21 -22.19 -19.47
C LEU A 452 31.47 -22.72 -20.16
N LYS A 453 31.99 -23.86 -19.71
CA LYS A 453 33.18 -24.51 -20.31
C LYS A 453 32.92 -24.95 -21.76
N GLN A 454 31.75 -25.49 -22.08
CA GLN A 454 31.34 -25.76 -23.47
C GLN A 454 31.29 -24.49 -24.33
N ALA A 455 30.81 -23.38 -23.76
CA ALA A 455 30.82 -22.08 -24.45
C ALA A 455 32.26 -21.55 -24.67
N GLU A 456 33.19 -21.85 -23.77
CA GLU A 456 34.61 -21.45 -23.84
C GLU A 456 35.45 -22.32 -24.78
N GLU A 457 35.28 -23.65 -24.79
CA GLU A 457 36.04 -24.58 -25.66
C GLU A 457 35.94 -24.18 -27.15
N GLY A 458 34.77 -23.67 -27.56
CA GLY A 458 34.57 -23.09 -28.89
C GLY A 458 35.35 -21.79 -29.19
N MET A 459 36.19 -21.27 -28.28
CA MET A 459 37.12 -20.14 -28.53
C MET A 459 38.50 -20.58 -29.02
N GLU A 460 39.05 -21.70 -28.53
CA GLU A 460 40.40 -22.15 -28.94
C GLU A 460 40.45 -22.43 -30.45
N ALA A 461 39.40 -23.03 -31.00
CA ALA A 461 39.27 -23.36 -32.42
C ALA A 461 39.26 -22.14 -33.37
N VAL A 462 39.18 -20.90 -32.86
CA VAL A 462 39.05 -19.68 -33.67
C VAL A 462 40.22 -18.70 -33.48
N ARG A 463 41.18 -18.99 -32.58
CA ARG A 463 42.41 -18.18 -32.43
C ARG A 463 43.44 -18.46 -33.53
N LEU A 464 43.17 -17.97 -34.74
CA LEU A 464 44.18 -17.79 -35.79
C LEU A 464 45.08 -16.60 -35.43
N VAL A 465 46.03 -16.81 -34.53
CA VAL A 465 47.10 -15.84 -34.23
C VAL A 465 48.15 -15.92 -35.35
N PRO A 466 48.47 -14.82 -36.05
CA PRO A 466 49.60 -14.80 -36.97
C PRO A 466 50.90 -15.07 -36.20
N GLN A 467 51.76 -15.97 -36.69
CA GLN A 467 53.13 -16.05 -36.16
C GLN A 467 53.92 -14.83 -36.64
N GLU A 468 54.40 -14.02 -35.71
CA GLU A 468 55.45 -13.04 -35.99
C GLU A 468 56.74 -13.79 -36.36
N SER A 469 57.04 -13.86 -37.66
CA SER A 469 58.31 -14.36 -38.16
C SER A 469 59.38 -13.30 -37.95
N GLY A 470 60.10 -13.38 -36.83
CA GLY A 470 61.16 -12.45 -36.49
C GLY A 470 62.27 -12.40 -37.55
N GLN A 471 62.29 -11.31 -38.32
CA GLN A 471 63.46 -10.85 -39.06
C GLN A 471 63.59 -9.34 -38.83
N GLU A 472 64.72 -8.93 -38.27
CA GLU A 472 65.07 -7.53 -38.11
C GLU A 472 65.37 -6.93 -39.48
N ALA A 473 64.57 -5.94 -39.91
CA ALA A 473 64.81 -5.14 -41.09
C ALA A 473 64.93 -3.67 -40.66
N SER A 474 66.06 -3.04 -41.01
CA SER A 474 66.44 -1.72 -40.51
C SER A 474 65.54 -0.59 -41.00
N SER A 475 65.44 0.46 -40.18
CA SER A 475 64.66 1.67 -40.46
C SER A 475 65.10 2.41 -41.73
N GLU A 476 64.15 2.68 -42.64
CA GLU A 476 64.29 3.72 -43.65
C GLU A 476 62.93 4.40 -43.93
N LYS A 477 62.92 5.72 -44.13
CA LYS A 477 61.68 6.51 -44.34
C LYS A 477 61.08 6.26 -45.72
N ARG A 478 59.78 5.98 -45.81
CA ARG A 478 58.98 6.19 -47.03
C ARG A 478 57.60 6.79 -46.72
N GLU A 479 57.09 7.55 -47.68
CA GLU A 479 55.88 8.38 -47.57
C GLU A 479 54.57 7.60 -47.83
N PRO A 480 53.40 8.12 -47.41
CA PRO A 480 52.13 7.40 -47.55
C PRO A 480 51.65 7.32 -49.00
N GLY A 481 51.72 6.12 -49.59
CA GLY A 481 51.14 5.80 -50.90
C GLY A 481 50.27 4.54 -50.86
N ASN A 482 49.17 4.53 -51.60
CA ASN A 482 48.25 3.39 -51.66
C ASN A 482 48.95 2.13 -52.19
N GLY A 483 48.93 1.05 -51.40
CA GLY A 483 49.49 -0.25 -51.77
C GLY A 483 48.73 -1.41 -51.11
N VAL A 484 48.56 -2.51 -51.83
CA VAL A 484 47.90 -3.73 -51.34
C VAL A 484 48.80 -4.44 -50.32
N PRO A 485 48.26 -4.95 -49.19
CA PRO A 485 49.06 -5.66 -48.18
C PRO A 485 49.85 -6.85 -48.73
N ASP A 486 51.08 -7.03 -48.24
CA ASP A 486 52.05 -7.96 -48.83
C ASP A 486 51.63 -9.44 -48.73
N PHE A 487 50.77 -9.80 -47.78
CA PHE A 487 50.19 -11.14 -47.66
C PHE A 487 49.29 -11.54 -48.85
N LEU A 488 48.92 -10.60 -49.73
CA LEU A 488 48.19 -10.87 -50.97
C LEU A 488 49.11 -11.02 -52.20
N ARG A 489 50.44 -10.90 -52.06
CA ARG A 489 51.37 -11.20 -53.16
C ARG A 489 51.49 -12.71 -53.40
N ARG A 490 51.33 -13.10 -54.67
CA ARG A 490 51.36 -14.50 -55.12
C ARG A 490 52.79 -15.05 -55.09
N GLY A 491 53.19 -15.60 -53.94
CA GLY A 491 54.52 -16.19 -53.74
C GLY A 491 54.92 -16.39 -52.27
N SER A 492 54.16 -15.85 -51.30
CA SER A 492 54.42 -16.08 -49.87
C SER A 492 54.25 -17.56 -49.49
N GLY A 493 55.33 -18.17 -48.98
CA GLY A 493 55.44 -19.60 -48.70
C GLY A 493 54.68 -20.04 -47.43
N VAL A 494 53.35 -20.07 -47.47
CA VAL A 494 52.51 -20.52 -46.35
C VAL A 494 52.57 -22.06 -46.22
N VAL A 495 53.43 -22.56 -45.32
CA VAL A 495 53.52 -23.99 -44.99
C VAL A 495 52.48 -24.36 -43.93
N LEU A 496 51.46 -25.12 -44.34
CA LEU A 496 50.42 -25.66 -43.45
C LEU A 496 50.99 -26.69 -42.46
N LYS A 497 51.20 -26.31 -41.20
CA LYS A 497 51.40 -27.28 -40.11
C LYS A 497 50.12 -28.08 -39.86
N ARG A 498 50.24 -29.41 -39.75
CA ARG A 498 49.13 -30.30 -39.40
C ARG A 498 48.65 -30.01 -37.96
N PRO A 499 47.33 -29.96 -37.69
CA PRO A 499 46.80 -29.61 -36.38
C PRO A 499 46.97 -30.73 -35.34
N ALA A 500 47.19 -30.35 -34.08
CA ALA A 500 47.58 -31.26 -33.00
C ALA A 500 46.50 -32.29 -32.56
N PHE A 501 45.24 -32.11 -32.97
CA PHE A 501 44.16 -33.06 -32.60
C PHE A 501 44.39 -34.47 -33.14
N LEU A 502 45.11 -34.60 -34.27
CA LEU A 502 45.50 -35.89 -34.87
C LEU A 502 46.48 -36.70 -33.99
N GLU A 503 47.23 -36.05 -33.10
CA GLU A 503 48.03 -36.73 -32.07
C GLU A 503 47.21 -37.08 -30.83
N GLN A 504 46.29 -36.19 -30.39
CA GLN A 504 45.42 -36.50 -29.24
C GLN A 504 44.50 -37.70 -29.50
N MET A 505 44.00 -37.87 -30.74
CA MET A 505 43.19 -39.02 -31.16
C MET A 505 43.90 -40.37 -30.94
N LYS A 506 45.23 -40.43 -31.01
CA LYS A 506 46.00 -41.65 -30.70
C LYS A 506 46.15 -41.90 -29.19
N ARG A 507 46.08 -40.86 -28.36
CA ARG A 507 46.32 -40.94 -26.90
C ARG A 507 45.05 -41.15 -26.07
N LYS A 508 43.88 -40.64 -26.49
CA LYS A 508 42.62 -40.72 -25.73
C LYS A 508 41.95 -42.12 -25.67
N LYS A 509 42.66 -43.21 -25.99
CA LYS A 509 42.11 -44.60 -25.95
C LYS A 509 42.04 -45.23 -24.54
N LYS A 510 42.38 -44.50 -23.47
CA LYS A 510 42.32 -44.94 -22.06
C LYS A 510 41.99 -43.80 -21.07
N ILE A 511 40.71 -43.44 -20.92
CA ILE A 511 40.19 -42.70 -19.74
C ILE A 511 38.88 -43.38 -19.28
N ARG A 512 38.69 -43.53 -17.97
CA ARG A 512 37.50 -44.18 -17.36
C ARG A 512 36.31 -43.21 -17.25
N LYS A 513 35.08 -43.75 -17.29
CA LYS A 513 33.84 -43.01 -16.97
C LYS A 513 33.76 -42.71 -15.45
N PRO A 514 33.30 -41.52 -15.02
CA PRO A 514 32.97 -41.23 -13.62
C PRO A 514 31.62 -41.87 -13.22
N ALA A 515 31.44 -42.16 -11.93
CA ALA A 515 30.40 -43.06 -11.43
C ALA A 515 28.99 -42.45 -11.20
N PHE A 516 28.78 -41.16 -11.46
CA PHE A 516 27.54 -40.45 -11.11
C PHE A 516 26.30 -40.96 -11.88
N LEU A 517 26.48 -41.37 -13.14
CA LEU A 517 25.39 -41.75 -14.06
C LEU A 517 24.55 -42.96 -13.62
N ASN A 518 25.04 -43.79 -12.69
CA ASN A 518 24.30 -44.98 -12.25
C ASN A 518 23.12 -44.66 -11.31
N LYS A 519 23.13 -43.52 -10.59
CA LYS A 519 22.11 -43.24 -9.55
C LYS A 519 20.79 -42.64 -10.04
N ILE A 520 20.72 -42.19 -11.29
CA ILE A 520 19.49 -41.60 -11.87
C ILE A 520 18.64 -42.68 -12.58
N GLY A 521 19.23 -43.82 -12.96
CA GLY A 521 18.54 -44.88 -13.71
C GLY A 521 17.55 -45.75 -12.91
N GLU A 522 17.64 -45.77 -11.57
CA GLU A 522 16.83 -46.68 -10.73
C GLU A 522 15.46 -46.08 -10.32
N ALA A 523 15.30 -44.75 -10.38
CA ALA A 523 14.12 -44.07 -9.85
C ALA A 523 12.86 -44.08 -10.76
N VAL A 524 12.94 -44.60 -11.99
CA VAL A 524 11.91 -44.37 -13.04
C VAL A 524 11.19 -45.67 -13.49
N ARG A 525 11.52 -46.85 -12.94
CA ARG A 525 10.83 -48.12 -13.24
C ARG A 525 9.66 -48.39 -12.27
N GLY A 526 8.58 -47.60 -12.37
CA GLY A 526 7.50 -47.62 -11.36
C GLY A 526 6.04 -47.63 -11.83
N ILE A 527 5.71 -47.35 -13.10
CA ILE A 527 4.30 -47.20 -13.54
C ILE A 527 4.00 -48.10 -14.76
N ARG A 528 2.99 -48.97 -14.63
CA ARG A 528 2.48 -49.84 -15.71
C ARG A 528 1.31 -49.18 -16.45
N ARG A 529 1.11 -49.58 -17.72
CA ARG A 529 -0.04 -49.19 -18.54
C ARG A 529 -1.36 -49.68 -17.92
N ALA A 530 -2.39 -48.85 -17.98
CA ALA A 530 -3.79 -49.27 -17.99
C ALA A 530 -4.44 -48.68 -19.26
N SER A 531 -5.09 -49.51 -20.07
CA SER A 531 -5.63 -49.14 -21.38
C SER A 531 -7.14 -48.99 -21.37
N ARG A 532 -7.65 -47.94 -22.03
CA ARG A 532 -9.06 -47.83 -22.46
C ARG A 532 -9.11 -47.13 -23.83
N ALA A 533 -10.12 -47.42 -24.64
CA ALA A 533 -10.18 -47.09 -26.07
C ALA A 533 -11.53 -46.43 -26.46
N VAL A 534 -11.81 -46.33 -27.78
CA VAL A 534 -13.10 -45.95 -28.43
C VAL A 534 -13.31 -44.41 -28.57
N PRO A 535 -13.76 -43.84 -29.73
CA PRO A 535 -13.55 -44.23 -31.14
C PRO A 535 -13.36 -43.07 -32.18
N VAL A 536 -12.86 -43.44 -33.37
CA VAL A 536 -13.22 -43.02 -34.77
C VAL A 536 -14.07 -41.75 -35.05
N GLN A 537 -13.59 -40.86 -35.95
CA GLN A 537 -14.27 -40.46 -37.21
C GLN A 537 -13.39 -39.61 -38.18
N GLU A 538 -13.85 -39.43 -39.43
CA GLU A 538 -13.06 -39.00 -40.61
C GLU A 538 -13.52 -37.66 -41.24
N ALA A 539 -12.60 -36.93 -41.88
CA ALA A 539 -12.83 -35.91 -42.93
C ALA A 539 -11.46 -35.54 -43.57
N SER A 540 -11.10 -36.04 -44.77
CA SER A 540 -11.45 -35.56 -46.13
C SER A 540 -10.67 -34.31 -46.61
N ALA A 541 -10.02 -34.41 -47.77
CA ALA A 541 -9.04 -33.44 -48.28
C ALA A 541 -9.64 -32.24 -49.07
N GLY A 542 -8.81 -31.21 -49.32
CA GLY A 542 -9.19 -30.02 -50.12
C GLY A 542 -8.02 -29.27 -50.76
N SER A 543 -7.68 -29.64 -52.00
CA SER A 543 -6.97 -28.89 -53.08
C SER A 543 -5.84 -27.88 -52.78
N ALA A 544 -4.72 -28.02 -53.48
CA ALA A 544 -3.66 -27.02 -53.60
C ALA A 544 -3.77 -26.14 -54.86
N ARG A 545 -3.04 -25.01 -54.87
CA ARG A 545 -2.50 -24.20 -56.00
C ARG A 545 -1.40 -23.28 -55.41
N ASP A 546 -0.20 -23.21 -55.99
CA ASP A 546 0.23 -22.35 -57.12
C ASP A 546 0.05 -20.84 -56.83
N GLU A 547 1.02 -19.95 -57.10
CA GLU A 547 2.43 -20.08 -57.52
C GLU A 547 3.15 -18.75 -57.17
N GLY A 548 4.49 -18.69 -57.05
CA GLY A 548 5.18 -17.39 -56.83
C GLY A 548 6.66 -17.47 -56.46
N LEU A 549 7.53 -17.03 -57.38
CA LEU A 549 8.99 -17.10 -57.27
C LEU A 549 9.63 -15.70 -57.18
N ALA A 550 10.45 -15.40 -56.15
CA ALA A 550 11.46 -14.31 -56.18
C ALA A 550 12.40 -14.29 -54.95
N ASP A 551 13.70 -14.13 -55.20
CA ASP A 551 14.81 -13.78 -54.27
C ASP A 551 16.03 -13.39 -55.17
N PRO A 552 17.09 -12.65 -54.74
CA PRO A 552 17.32 -11.90 -53.50
C PRO A 552 17.68 -10.41 -53.68
N GLY A 553 17.66 -9.67 -52.55
CA GLY A 553 18.89 -9.01 -52.09
C GLY A 553 19.00 -7.48 -52.08
N THR A 554 19.28 -6.92 -50.89
CA THR A 554 20.42 -6.01 -50.63
C THR A 554 20.63 -5.85 -49.11
N ARG A 555 21.84 -5.42 -48.67
CA ARG A 555 22.18 -5.21 -47.24
C ARG A 555 22.17 -3.72 -46.86
N PRO A 556 21.82 -3.37 -45.60
CA PRO A 556 21.72 -1.99 -45.13
C PRO A 556 23.07 -1.35 -44.74
N SER A 557 23.09 -0.01 -44.67
CA SER A 557 24.19 0.82 -44.21
C SER A 557 24.17 1.10 -42.70
N LYS A 558 25.34 1.37 -42.10
CA LYS A 558 25.53 1.59 -40.66
C LYS A 558 25.41 3.08 -40.25
N PRO A 559 24.97 3.40 -39.03
CA PRO A 559 25.33 4.62 -38.32
C PRO A 559 26.69 4.50 -37.57
N ARG A 560 27.14 5.60 -36.95
CA ARG A 560 28.50 5.81 -36.41
C ARG A 560 28.65 5.58 -34.89
N VAL A 561 29.90 5.39 -34.47
CA VAL A 561 30.36 5.37 -33.06
C VAL A 561 30.61 6.78 -32.54
N ALA A 562 30.45 7.00 -31.22
CA ALA A 562 31.00 8.13 -30.47
C ALA A 562 31.74 7.61 -29.22
N THR A 563 32.79 8.31 -28.78
CA THR A 563 33.70 7.89 -27.69
C THR A 563 33.88 8.97 -26.62
N LEU A 564 34.17 8.53 -25.39
CA LEU A 564 34.51 9.36 -24.22
C LEU A 564 35.93 9.94 -24.29
N PRO A 565 36.25 10.89 -23.38
CA PRO A 565 37.53 10.86 -22.67
C PRO A 565 37.41 10.99 -21.12
N VAL A 566 38.56 10.90 -20.43
CA VAL A 566 38.82 10.83 -18.96
C VAL A 566 39.85 11.95 -18.64
N VAL A 567 39.98 12.61 -17.47
CA VAL A 567 40.20 12.22 -16.04
C VAL A 567 39.59 13.32 -15.11
N ALA A 568 39.70 13.40 -13.77
CA ALA A 568 40.51 12.79 -12.68
C ALA A 568 39.65 12.80 -11.37
N ASP A 569 39.84 12.03 -10.28
CA ASP A 569 40.99 11.52 -9.48
C ASP A 569 41.21 12.30 -8.16
N ARG A 570 41.16 11.59 -7.01
CA ARG A 570 41.69 11.97 -5.67
C ARG A 570 41.45 10.87 -4.62
N GLN A 571 42.45 10.66 -3.74
CA GLN A 571 42.41 9.81 -2.54
C GLN A 571 42.20 10.65 -1.27
N GLU A 572 41.79 10.02 -0.17
CA GLU A 572 42.25 10.33 1.20
C GLU A 572 41.98 9.12 2.12
N ASP A 573 42.79 8.95 3.17
CA ASP A 573 42.98 7.68 3.92
C ASP A 573 42.34 7.66 5.34
N ASP A 574 42.55 6.56 6.07
CA ASP A 574 41.99 6.21 7.39
C ASP A 574 42.26 7.22 8.54
N ALA A 575 41.31 7.31 9.48
CA ALA A 575 41.60 7.48 10.92
C ALA A 575 40.43 7.00 11.81
N VAL A 576 40.75 6.46 12.99
CA VAL A 576 39.80 6.05 14.05
C VAL A 576 40.10 6.83 15.32
N GLU A 577 39.08 7.40 15.99
CA GLU A 577 39.22 7.83 17.39
C GLU A 577 37.89 7.81 18.17
N VAL A 578 37.98 7.74 19.50
CA VAL A 578 36.84 7.50 20.42
C VAL A 578 36.83 8.53 21.55
N PRO A 579 35.71 9.24 21.82
CA PRO A 579 35.59 10.16 22.95
C PRO A 579 35.16 9.44 24.25
N PRO A 580 35.81 9.68 25.41
CA PRO A 580 35.40 9.10 26.69
C PRO A 580 34.29 9.89 27.39
N VAL A 581 33.54 9.19 28.26
CA VAL A 581 32.48 9.77 29.11
C VAL A 581 33.07 10.39 30.38
N SER A 582 32.57 11.56 30.79
CA SER A 582 32.57 11.99 32.20
C SER A 582 31.49 13.02 32.51
N MET A 583 31.01 13.00 33.76
CA MET A 583 29.94 13.87 34.26
C MET A 583 30.53 15.12 34.93
N LEU A 584 29.75 16.21 35.01
CA LEU A 584 29.27 16.74 36.31
C LEU A 584 28.25 17.88 36.12
N ALA A 585 27.52 18.20 37.19
CA ALA A 585 26.36 19.08 37.16
C ALA A 585 26.67 20.53 37.57
N ARG A 586 25.93 21.51 37.01
CA ARG A 586 25.31 22.63 37.76
C ARG A 586 24.31 23.45 36.92
N ARG A 587 23.14 23.71 37.51
CA ARG A 587 22.20 24.83 37.27
C ARG A 587 22.14 25.64 38.58
N PRO A 588 21.47 26.82 38.68
CA PRO A 588 20.87 27.68 37.64
C PRO A 588 21.30 29.18 37.72
N LYS A 589 20.98 30.00 36.70
CA LYS A 589 20.07 31.19 36.83
C LYS A 589 19.88 32.01 35.54
N SER A 590 18.64 32.45 35.38
CA SER A 590 18.04 33.42 34.46
C SER A 590 18.87 34.58 33.88
N ARG A 591 18.71 34.84 32.56
CA ARG A 591 18.14 36.10 32.03
C ARG A 591 17.63 35.93 30.57
N GLN A 592 16.85 36.89 30.07
CA GLN A 592 16.18 36.86 28.76
C GLN A 592 16.90 37.70 27.69
N ARG A 593 16.93 37.20 26.45
CA ARG A 593 16.80 37.88 25.13
C ARG A 593 16.79 36.75 24.08
N SER A 594 15.81 36.50 23.21
CA SER A 594 14.94 37.35 22.36
C SER A 594 15.52 37.70 20.98
N THR A 595 15.92 36.70 20.20
CA THR A 595 15.94 36.71 18.72
C THR A 595 15.93 35.26 18.22
N SER A 596 14.95 34.89 17.39
CA SER A 596 14.95 33.64 16.62
C SER A 596 14.03 33.81 15.41
N GLU A 597 14.62 33.80 14.22
CA GLU A 597 13.90 33.94 12.95
C GLU A 597 13.12 32.65 12.64
N PRO A 598 11.92 32.73 12.04
CA PRO A 598 11.23 31.54 11.55
C PRO A 598 11.90 31.03 10.27
N VAL A 599 12.39 29.78 10.31
CA VAL A 599 12.89 29.10 9.10
C VAL A 599 11.73 28.87 8.14
N VAL A 600 11.74 29.59 7.01
CA VAL A 600 10.74 29.45 5.95
C VAL A 600 11.02 28.19 5.13
N VAL A 601 10.17 27.18 5.27
CA VAL A 601 10.12 26.03 4.37
C VAL A 601 9.30 26.42 3.13
N PRO A 602 9.83 26.29 1.90
CA PRO A 602 9.09 26.66 0.69
C PRO A 602 7.95 25.67 0.42
N PRO A 603 6.78 26.13 -0.08
CA PRO A 603 5.72 25.25 -0.53
C PRO A 603 6.14 24.46 -1.78
N VAL A 604 5.69 23.20 -1.88
CA VAL A 604 5.98 22.32 -3.02
C VAL A 604 5.25 22.83 -4.28
N SER A 605 5.98 22.91 -5.39
CA SER A 605 5.46 23.40 -6.68
C SER A 605 4.33 22.53 -7.23
N ALA A 606 3.20 23.16 -7.56
CA ALA A 606 2.17 22.55 -8.41
C ALA A 606 2.66 22.46 -9.88
N PRO A 607 2.19 21.47 -10.67
CA PRO A 607 2.56 21.35 -12.08
C PRO A 607 2.01 22.50 -12.92
N ASN A 608 2.84 23.02 -13.81
CA ASN A 608 2.54 24.22 -14.61
C ASN A 608 1.74 23.87 -15.88
N VAL A 609 0.46 24.23 -15.92
CA VAL A 609 -0.43 23.98 -17.07
C VAL A 609 -0.54 25.24 -17.93
N PRO A 610 -0.24 25.19 -19.25
CA PRO A 610 -0.31 26.36 -20.11
C PRO A 610 -1.76 26.82 -20.36
N PRO A 611 -2.05 28.14 -20.38
CA PRO A 611 -3.40 28.65 -20.56
C PRO A 611 -3.88 28.48 -22.01
N ALA A 612 -4.93 27.66 -22.20
CA ALA A 612 -5.62 27.55 -23.48
C ALA A 612 -6.41 28.84 -23.79
N SER A 613 -6.24 29.39 -24.99
CA SER A 613 -6.80 30.67 -25.41
C SER A 613 -8.28 30.55 -25.83
N TYR A 614 -9.19 30.64 -24.86
CA TYR A 614 -10.62 30.51 -25.11
C TYR A 614 -11.21 31.77 -25.80
N ARG A 615 -11.57 31.66 -27.08
CA ARG A 615 -12.38 32.66 -27.79
C ARG A 615 -13.88 32.37 -27.57
N PRO A 616 -14.70 33.34 -27.16
CA PRO A 616 -16.15 33.16 -27.12
C PRO A 616 -16.72 33.08 -28.56
N PRO A 617 -17.70 32.19 -28.83
CA PRO A 617 -18.35 32.09 -30.14
C PRO A 617 -19.37 33.21 -30.36
N VAL A 618 -19.50 33.65 -31.61
CA VAL A 618 -20.52 34.63 -32.06
C VAL A 618 -21.83 33.87 -32.37
N PRO A 619 -23.01 34.38 -31.95
CA PRO A 619 -24.28 33.70 -32.22
C PRO A 619 -24.67 33.77 -33.71
N ALA A 620 -24.98 32.61 -34.29
CA ALA A 620 -25.53 32.46 -35.63
C ALA A 620 -26.99 31.95 -35.58
N LYS A 621 -27.75 32.21 -36.66
CA LYS A 621 -29.21 32.01 -36.71
C LYS A 621 -29.62 30.54 -36.93
N PRO A 622 -30.82 30.12 -36.49
CA PRO A 622 -31.28 28.74 -36.63
C PRO A 622 -31.76 28.41 -38.05
N ASN A 623 -31.53 27.16 -38.50
CA ASN A 623 -32.48 26.44 -39.35
C ASN A 623 -32.19 24.93 -39.50
N GLN A 624 -33.28 24.15 -39.45
CA GLN A 624 -33.55 22.90 -40.19
C GLN A 624 -32.75 21.60 -39.93
N VAL A 625 -33.45 20.66 -39.26
CA VAL A 625 -33.70 19.25 -39.64
C VAL A 625 -32.52 18.34 -40.03
N GLY A 626 -32.31 17.27 -39.25
CA GLY A 626 -31.56 16.08 -39.67
C GLY A 626 -31.26 15.11 -38.52
N ASP A 627 -32.11 14.11 -38.30
CA ASP A 627 -31.80 12.98 -37.41
C ASP A 627 -30.73 12.06 -38.04
N PRO A 628 -29.86 11.45 -37.21
CA PRO A 628 -29.56 10.04 -37.39
C PRO A 628 -29.62 9.24 -36.08
N VAL A 629 -30.36 8.13 -36.13
CA VAL A 629 -30.41 7.11 -35.05
C VAL A 629 -29.08 6.36 -34.96
N PHE A 630 -28.57 6.16 -33.74
CA PHE A 630 -27.56 5.14 -33.45
C PHE A 630 -28.02 4.19 -32.35
N GLN A 631 -27.94 2.88 -32.62
CA GLN A 631 -28.35 1.83 -31.69
C GLN A 631 -27.13 1.21 -31.00
N LEU A 632 -27.26 0.92 -29.70
CA LEU A 632 -26.26 0.15 -28.95
C LEU A 632 -26.51 -1.36 -29.11
N PRO A 633 -25.49 -2.19 -29.39
CA PRO A 633 -25.63 -3.63 -29.39
C PRO A 633 -25.74 -4.16 -27.94
N ARG A 634 -26.75 -4.99 -27.67
CA ARG A 634 -26.80 -5.80 -26.44
C ARG A 634 -26.03 -7.11 -26.67
N THR A 635 -25.03 -7.38 -25.84
CA THR A 635 -24.49 -8.74 -25.65
C THR A 635 -25.20 -9.45 -24.51
N ARG A 636 -25.10 -10.78 -24.50
CA ARG A 636 -25.70 -11.67 -23.48
C ARG A 636 -24.80 -11.83 -22.26
#